data_AF-A0AB74DZX0-F1
#
_entry.id   AF-A0AB74DZX0-F1
#
_cell.length_a   1.000
_cell.length_b   1.000
_cell.length_c   1.000
_cell.angle_alpha   90.00
_cell.angle_beta   90.00
_cell.angle_gamma   90.00
#
_symmetry.space_group_name_H-M   'P 1'
#
loop_
_entity.id
_entity.type
_entity.pdbx_description
1 polymer ?
#
loop_
_entity_poly.entity_id
_entity_poly.type
_entity_poly.pdbx_seq_one_letter_code
_entity_poly.pdbx_strand_id
1 'polypeptide(L)' 'EKEYYLKDIINHLNYKQPQVVKAVKILSQEDYFDKKRNEHDERTVLILVNAQQRKKIESLLSRVNKRITEANNEIEL' A
#
# COMPACT_ATOMS: atom_id res chain seq x y z
N GLU A 1 5.12 6.07 -14.52
CA GLU A 1 4.94 5.43 -13.20
C GLU A 1 4.55 6.50 -12.20
N LYS A 2 3.85 6.16 -11.10
CA LYS A 2 3.55 7.12 -10.04
C LYS A 2 4.49 6.90 -8.86
N GLU A 3 5.02 7.99 -8.32
CA GLU A 3 5.94 8.00 -7.20
C GLU A 3 5.30 8.65 -5.96
N TYR A 4 5.55 8.06 -4.79
CA TYR A 4 5.03 8.52 -3.50
C TYR A 4 6.13 8.48 -2.43
N TYR A 5 6.20 9.46 -1.54
CA TYR A 5 7.13 9.41 -0.43
C TYR A 5 6.57 8.58 0.73
N LEU A 6 7.39 7.68 1.29
CA LEU A 6 7.01 6.88 2.45
C LEU A 6 6.67 7.75 3.67
N LYS A 7 7.37 8.87 3.86
CA LYS A 7 7.11 9.81 4.97
C LYS A 7 5.68 10.36 4.90
N ASP A 8 5.18 10.62 3.69
CA ASP A 8 3.84 11.17 3.50
C ASP A 8 2.81 10.10 3.84
N ILE A 9 3.04 8.85 3.43
CA ILE A 9 2.18 7.71 3.80
C ILE A 9 2.14 7.53 5.32
N ILE A 10 3.29 7.59 6.01
CA ILE A 10 3.35 7.50 7.47
C ILE A 10 2.54 8.63 8.12
N ASN A 11 2.67 9.86 7.61
CA ASN A 11 1.98 11.03 8.17
C ASN A 11 0.46 11.01 7.92
N HIS A 12 -0.01 10.37 6.85
CA HIS A 12 -1.43 10.23 6.55
C HIS A 12 -2.11 9.06 7.28
N LEU A 13 -1.33 8.16 7.87
CA LEU A 13 -1.84 6.98 8.54
C LEU A 13 -1.75 7.12 10.06
N ASN A 14 -2.80 6.70 10.77
CA ASN A 14 -2.78 6.64 12.23
C ASN A 14 -2.05 5.38 12.75
N TYR A 15 -0.89 5.06 12.16
CA TYR A 15 -0.06 3.90 12.52
C TYR A 15 1.34 4.34 12.94
N LYS A 16 1.96 3.58 13.85
CA LYS A 16 3.35 3.85 14.24
C LYS A 16 4.29 3.51 13.10
N GLN A 17 5.34 4.32 12.92
CA GLN A 17 6.33 4.14 11.86
C GLN A 17 6.88 2.70 11.73
N PRO A 18 7.23 1.96 12.82
CA PRO A 18 7.70 0.58 12.69
C PRO A 18 6.68 -0.37 12.03
N GLN A 19 5.37 -0.14 12.25
CA GLN A 19 4.30 -0.94 11.65
C GLN A 19 4.22 -0.68 10.15
N VAL A 20 4.26 0.60 9.76
CA VAL A 20 4.23 1.00 8.34
C VAL A 20 5.46 0.48 7.60
N VAL A 21 6.65 0.61 8.18
CA VAL A 21 7.90 0.10 7.57
C VAL A 21 7.84 -1.42 7.37
N LYS A 22 7.32 -2.17 8.35
CA LYS A 22 7.13 -3.62 8.23
C LYS A 22 6.15 -3.97 7.11
N ALA A 23 5.00 -3.29 7.05
CA ALA A 23 4.00 -3.51 6.01
C ALA A 23 4.55 -3.19 4.61
N VAL A 24 5.27 -2.07 4.46
CA VAL A 24 5.90 -1.66 3.20
C VAL A 24 6.92 -2.68 2.72
N LYS A 25 7.68 -3.29 3.64
CA LYS A 25 8.60 -4.38 3.28
C LYS A 25 7.85 -5.57 2.69
N ILE A 26 6.77 -6.02 3.32
CA ILE A 26 5.97 -7.18 2.90
C ILE A 26 5.30 -6.90 1.54
N LEU A 27 4.61 -5.77 1.40
CA LEU A 27 3.89 -5.43 0.17
C LEU A 27 4.83 -5.26 -1.04
N SER A 28 6.05 -4.77 -0.80
CA SER A 28 7.09 -4.71 -1.83
C SER A 28 7.61 -6.09 -2.22
N GLN A 29 7.79 -7.01 -1.26
CA GLN A 29 8.18 -8.40 -1.55
C GLN A 29 7.10 -9.18 -2.29
N GLU A 30 5.84 -8.84 -2.05
CA GLU A 30 4.69 -9.42 -2.75
C GLU A 30 4.41 -8.73 -4.10
N ASP A 31 5.29 -7.83 -4.58
CA ASP A 31 5.16 -7.14 -5.87
C ASP A 31 3.83 -6.36 -6.01
N TYR A 32 3.47 -5.61 -4.97
CA TYR A 32 2.41 -4.58 -5.09
C TYR A 32 2.97 -3.22 -5.49
N PHE A 33 4.25 -2.98 -5.25
CA PHE A 33 4.98 -1.78 -5.64
C PHE A 33 6.47 -2.01 -5.44
N ASP A 34 7.28 -1.20 -6.13
CA ASP A 34 8.70 -1.13 -5.91
C ASP A 34 9.04 -0.06 -4.86
N LYS A 35 10.19 -0.22 -4.19
CA LYS A 35 10.73 0.81 -3.31
C LYS A 35 12.20 1.08 -3.61
N LYS A 36 12.55 2.36 -3.69
CA LYS A 36 13.93 2.83 -3.84
C LYS A 36 14.24 3.91 -2.82
N ARG A 37 15.51 4.08 -2.50
CA ARG A 37 15.97 5.29 -1.78
C ARG A 37 16.06 6.43 -2.78
N ASN A 38 15.78 7.65 -2.32
CA ASN A 38 15.96 8.85 -3.13
C ASN A 38 17.47 9.09 -3.36
N GLU A 39 17.85 9.40 -4.59
CA GLU A 39 19.26 9.62 -4.99
C GLU A 39 19.86 10.88 -4.37
N HIS A 40 19.03 11.89 -4.07
CA HIS A 40 19.47 13.15 -3.47
C HIS A 40 19.44 13.14 -1.94
N ASP A 41 18.63 12.27 -1.35
CA ASP A 41 18.54 12.07 0.10
C ASP A 41 18.26 10.60 0.40
N GLU A 42 19.32 9.84 0.67
CA GLU A 42 19.23 8.41 0.89
C GLU A 42 18.37 8.02 2.11
N ARG A 43 18.08 8.96 3.02
CA ARG A 43 17.19 8.72 4.18
C ARG A 43 15.73 8.67 3.76
N THR A 44 15.41 9.23 2.60
CA THR A 44 14.06 9.26 2.05
C THR A 44 13.80 8.03 1.19
N VAL A 45 12.67 7.37 1.43
CA VAL A 45 12.21 6.21 0.65
C VAL A 45 11.05 6.62 -0.26
N LEU A 46 11.16 6.21 -1.52
CA LEU A 46 10.15 6.37 -2.56
C LEU A 46 9.45 5.03 -2.82
N ILE A 47 8.13 5.10 -2.98
CA ILE A 47 7.27 4.00 -3.41
C ILE A 47 6.88 4.25 -4.87
N LEU A 48 7.15 3.26 -5.71
CA LEU A 48 6.95 3.29 -7.16
C LEU A 48 5.85 2.31 -7.53
N VAL A 49 4.83 2.77 -8.25
CA VAL A 49 3.75 1.91 -8.70
C VAL A 49 3.65 1.96 -10.21
N ASN A 50 3.91 0.82 -10.85
CA ASN A 50 3.70 0.64 -12.28
C ASN A 50 2.25 0.25 -12.61
N ALA A 51 1.90 0.21 -13.89
CA ALA A 51 0.52 -0.05 -14.32
C ALA A 51 0.02 -1.47 -13.99
N GLN A 52 0.90 -2.48 -14.00
CA GLN A 52 0.53 -3.86 -13.69
C GLN A 52 0.29 -4.03 -12.18
N GLN A 53 1.20 -3.50 -11.37
CA GLN A 53 1.06 -3.41 -9.92
C GLN A 53 -0.21 -2.65 -9.52
N ARG A 54 -0.53 -1.54 -10.21
CA ARG A 54 -1.76 -0.79 -9.96
C ARG A 54 -3.02 -1.63 -10.17
N LYS A 55 -3.10 -2.39 -11.27
CA LYS A 55 -4.22 -3.31 -11.53
C LYS A 55 -4.34 -4.39 -10.45
N LYS A 56 -3.21 -4.90 -9.97
CA LYS A 56 -3.17 -5.90 -8.89
C LYS A 56 -3.69 -5.32 -7.57
N ILE A 57 -3.30 -4.09 -7.22
CA ILE A 57 -3.85 -3.38 -6.06
C ILE A 57 -5.36 -3.19 -6.19
N GLU A 58 -5.84 -2.72 -7.34
CA GLU A 58 -7.27 -2.48 -7.58
C GLU A 58 -8.09 -3.78 -7.48
N SER A 59 -7.57 -4.89 -8.01
CA SER A 59 -8.19 -6.21 -7.87
C SER A 59 -8.28 -6.66 -6.40
N LEU A 60 -7.21 -6.47 -5.62
CA LEU A 60 -7.23 -6.79 -4.19
C LEU A 60 -8.27 -5.96 -3.44
N LEU A 61 -8.28 -4.64 -3.64
CA LEU A 61 -9.24 -3.75 -2.99
C LEU A 61 -10.69 -4.08 -3.36
N SER A 62 -10.95 -4.42 -4.62
CA SER A 62 -12.27 -4.86 -5.08
C SER A 62 -12.73 -6.13 -4.33
N ARG A 63 -11.84 -7.11 -4.18
CA ARG A 63 -12.13 -8.36 -3.43
C ARG A 63 -12.38 -8.09 -1.95
N VAL A 64 -11.63 -7.19 -1.33
CA VAL A 64 -11.82 -6.79 0.07
C VAL A 64 -13.17 -6.11 0.24
N ASN A 65 -13.50 -5.13 -0.62
CA ASN A 65 -14.78 -4.43 -0.56
C ASN A 65 -15.97 -5.39 -0.72
N LYS A 66 -15.88 -6.32 -1.69
CA LYS A 66 -16.92 -7.33 -1.89
C LYS A 66 -17.17 -8.16 -0.63
N ARG A 67 -16.10 -8.63 0.02
CA ARG A 67 -16.22 -9.41 1.28
C ARG A 67 -16.82 -8.61 2.43
N ILE A 68 -16.51 -7.32 2.52
CA ILE A 68 -17.11 -6.44 3.54
C ILE A 68 -18.60 -6.27 3.27
N THR A 69 -18.99 -6.04 2.02
CA THR A 69 -20.41 -5.94 1.63
C THR A 69 -21.17 -7.23 1.93
N GLU A 70 -20.60 -8.39 1.57
CA GLU A 70 -21.19 -9.70 1.87
C GLU A 70 -21.39 -9.91 3.38
N ALA A 71 -20.35 -9.65 4.18
CA ALA A 71 -20.42 -9.80 5.63
C ALA A 71 -21.45 -8.86 6.28
N ASN A 72 -21.59 -7.63 5.78
CA ASN A 72 -22.60 -6.70 6.29
C ASN A 72 -24.03 -7.15 5.94
N ASN A 73 -24.25 -7.70 4.74
CA ASN A 73 -25.56 -8.21 4.34
C ASN A 73 -25.97 -9.46 5.14
N GLU A 74 -25.02 -10.28 5.59
CA GLU A 74 -25.27 -11.43 6.47
C GLU A 74 -25.66 -11.04 7.90
N ILE A 75 -25.30 -9.83 8.36
CA ILE A 75 -25.63 -9.32 9.70
C ILE A 75 -27.06 -8.73 9.75
N GLU A 76 -27.61 -8.33 8.60
CA GLU A 76 -28.95 -7.73 8.49
C GLU A 76 -30.09 -8.76 8.29
N LEU A 77 -29.77 -10.06 8.21
CA LEU A 77 -30.71 -11.18 8.08
C LEU A 77 -30.86 -11.97 9.38
#